data_AF-A0A9D2UX26-F1
#
_entry.id   AF-A0A9D2UX26-F1
#
_cell.length_a   1.000
_cell.length_b   1.000
_cell.length_c   1.000
_cell.angle_alpha   90.00
_cell.angle_beta   90.00
_cell.angle_gamma   90.00
#
_symmetry.space_group_name_H-M   'P 1'
#
loop_
_entity.id
_entity.type
_entity.pdbx_description
1 polymer ?
#
loop_
_entity_poly.entity_id
_entity_poly.type
_entity_poly.pdbx_seq_one_letter_code
_entity_poly.pdbx_strand_id
1 'polypeptide(L)'
;MAYRVGVMGAAGFAGAELVRLLASHPSFELVVITSNADAGEPFSSVYPAYKGVTDLTFAAHDDSGRDCNWGRIAAALGKCGVAFDQDDVSIDIMGMPVCREGLTVAFDEDEALRRFENTEITIWADLGAGTGSATVWTCDLAHDYVSINGDYRS
;
A
#
# COMPACT_ATOMS: atom_id res chain seq x y z
N MET A 1 8.77 -1.24 -30.05
CA MET A 1 7.86 -1.46 -28.91
C MET A 1 8.11 -0.36 -27.91
N ALA A 2 7.07 0.33 -27.45
CA ALA A 2 7.17 1.29 -26.35
C ALA A 2 6.90 0.57 -25.03
N TYR A 3 7.68 0.87 -24.00
CA TYR A 3 7.46 0.37 -22.65
C TYR A 3 6.38 1.23 -21.98
N ARG A 4 5.32 0.59 -21.49
CA ARG A 4 4.27 1.28 -20.72
C ARG A 4 4.84 1.64 -19.35
N VAL A 5 4.68 2.90 -18.95
CA VAL A 5 5.25 3.44 -17.70
C VAL A 5 4.22 4.28 -16.95
N GLY A 6 4.28 4.21 -15.61
CA GLY A 6 3.49 5.05 -14.71
C GLY A 6 4.38 5.91 -13.82
N VAL A 7 3.90 7.08 -13.42
CA VAL A 7 4.59 7.94 -12.44
C VAL A 7 3.76 8.02 -11.17
N MET A 8 4.25 7.38 -10.11
CA MET A 8 3.63 7.44 -8.79
C MET A 8 4.06 8.72 -8.07
N GLY A 9 3.11 9.48 -7.51
CA GLY A 9 3.41 10.76 -6.85
C GLY A 9 3.78 11.88 -7.83
N ALA A 10 3.07 11.96 -8.95
CA ALA A 10 3.32 12.91 -10.04
C ALA A 10 3.06 14.39 -9.67
N ALA A 11 2.43 14.66 -8.52
CA ALA A 11 2.19 16.02 -7.99
C ALA A 11 3.39 16.64 -7.25
N GLY A 12 4.55 15.99 -7.22
CA GLY A 12 5.81 16.60 -6.79
C GLY A 12 6.58 17.23 -7.97
N PHE A 13 7.50 18.15 -7.69
CA PHE A 13 8.35 18.78 -8.73
C PHE A 13 9.10 17.75 -9.59
N ALA A 14 9.71 16.73 -8.97
CA ALA A 14 10.39 15.66 -9.68
C ALA A 14 9.41 14.77 -10.48
N GLY A 15 8.21 14.53 -9.94
CA GLY A 15 7.16 13.76 -10.61
C GLY A 15 6.65 14.46 -11.86
N ALA A 16 6.36 15.75 -11.79
CA ALA A 16 5.91 16.55 -12.92
C ALA A 16 6.95 16.62 -14.05
N GLU A 17 8.23 16.78 -13.72
CA GLU A 17 9.31 16.75 -14.72
C GLU A 17 9.47 15.36 -15.34
N LEU A 18 9.32 14.29 -14.56
CA LEU A 18 9.35 12.93 -15.08
C LEU A 18 8.17 12.67 -16.04
N VAL A 19 6.98 13.19 -15.75
CA VAL A 19 5.83 13.17 -16.67
C VAL A 19 6.18 13.85 -17.99
N ARG A 20 6.78 15.05 -17.96
CA ARG A 20 7.20 15.78 -19.17
C ARG A 20 8.22 15.00 -20.01
N LEU A 21 9.21 14.41 -19.36
CA LEU A 21 10.25 13.64 -20.03
C LEU A 21 9.69 12.35 -20.64
N LEU A 22 8.90 11.59 -19.88
CA LEU A 22 8.36 10.31 -20.33
C LEU A 22 7.29 10.48 -21.42
N ALA A 23 6.43 11.49 -21.32
CA ALA A 23 5.39 11.75 -22.31
C ALA A 23 5.96 12.13 -23.70
N SER A 24 7.19 12.64 -23.76
CA SER A 24 7.87 13.00 -25.00
C SER A 24 8.89 11.96 -25.48
N HIS A 25 9.11 10.88 -24.71
CA HIS A 25 10.16 9.91 -25.00
C HIS A 25 9.69 8.83 -25.99
N PRO A 26 10.41 8.57 -27.10
CA PRO A 26 9.94 7.69 -28.18
C PRO A 26 9.85 6.20 -27.80
N SER A 27 10.50 5.79 -26.71
CA SER A 27 10.50 4.41 -26.23
C SER A 27 9.54 4.15 -25.07
N PHE A 28 8.86 5.17 -24.53
CA PHE A 28 7.95 5.02 -23.40
C PHE A 28 6.56 5.51 -23.77
N GLU A 29 5.55 4.85 -23.21
CA GLU A 29 4.16 5.29 -23.25
C GLU A 29 3.75 5.56 -21.81
N LEU A 30 3.55 6.83 -21.46
CA LEU A 30 3.06 7.21 -20.14
C LEU A 30 1.56 6.88 -20.06
N VAL A 31 1.19 5.97 -19.18
CA VAL A 31 -0.17 5.43 -19.10
C VAL A 31 -0.90 5.76 -17.80
N VAL A 32 -0.18 6.14 -16.75
CA VAL A 32 -0.77 6.53 -15.47
C VAL A 32 0.12 7.54 -14.74
N ILE A 33 -0.53 8.48 -14.06
CA ILE A 33 0.09 9.40 -13.12
C ILE A 33 -0.76 9.39 -11.85
N THR A 34 -0.13 9.42 -10.67
CA THR A 34 -0.90 9.38 -9.42
C THR A 34 -0.65 10.57 -8.52
N SER A 35 -1.71 11.04 -7.86
CA SER A 35 -1.70 11.98 -6.75
C SER A 35 -2.98 11.74 -5.96
N ASN A 36 -2.88 11.56 -4.64
CA ASN A 36 -4.08 11.43 -3.82
C ASN A 36 -4.77 12.78 -3.60
N ALA A 37 -3.99 13.86 -3.49
CA ALA A 37 -4.53 15.21 -3.27
C ALA A 37 -5.25 15.76 -4.52
N ASP A 38 -4.78 15.39 -5.72
CA ASP A 38 -5.29 15.90 -6.99
C ASP A 38 -6.04 14.83 -7.80
N ALA A 39 -6.45 13.73 -7.16
CA ALA A 39 -7.13 12.63 -7.85
C ALA A 39 -8.38 13.14 -8.59
N GLY A 40 -8.49 12.83 -9.89
CA GLY A 40 -9.56 13.31 -10.76
C GLY A 40 -9.26 14.64 -11.47
N GLU A 41 -8.20 15.36 -11.09
CA GLU A 41 -7.77 16.59 -11.78
C GLU A 41 -6.87 16.29 -12.99
N PRO A 42 -7.08 16.96 -14.13
CA PRO A 42 -6.15 16.89 -15.26
C PRO A 42 -4.75 17.36 -14.86
N PHE A 43 -3.69 16.71 -15.34
CA PHE A 43 -2.31 17.12 -15.06
C PHE A 43 -2.06 18.61 -15.39
N SER A 44 -2.62 19.08 -16.50
CA SER A 44 -2.51 20.48 -16.93
C SER A 44 -3.31 21.48 -16.09
N SER A 45 -4.28 21.01 -15.29
CA SER A 45 -5.03 21.84 -14.32
C SER A 45 -4.10 22.24 -13.16
N VAL A 46 -3.40 21.25 -12.61
CA VAL A 46 -2.44 21.42 -11.50
C VAL A 46 -1.14 22.08 -11.97
N TYR A 47 -0.69 21.74 -13.19
CA TYR A 47 0.52 22.32 -13.78
C TYR A 47 0.26 22.97 -15.15
N PRO A 48 -0.29 24.20 -15.18
CA PRO A 48 -0.64 24.89 -16.42
C PRO A 48 0.53 25.07 -17.41
N ALA A 49 1.76 25.14 -16.90
CA ALA A 49 2.97 25.25 -17.72
C ALA A 49 3.23 24.03 -18.63
N TYR A 50 2.63 22.88 -18.32
CA TYR A 50 2.81 21.62 -19.05
C TYR A 50 1.59 21.29 -19.92
N LYS A 51 0.77 22.29 -20.27
CA LYS A 51 -0.37 22.11 -21.16
C LYS A 51 0.07 21.50 -22.50
N GLY A 52 -0.62 20.44 -22.92
CA GLY A 52 -0.32 19.72 -24.17
C GLY A 52 0.80 18.68 -24.06
N VAL A 53 1.39 18.49 -22.87
CA VAL A 53 2.35 17.40 -22.61
C VAL A 53 1.63 16.05 -22.48
N THR A 54 0.51 16.02 -21.78
CA THR A 54 -0.33 14.84 -21.61
C THR A 54 -1.77 15.25 -21.26
N ASP A 55 -2.73 14.44 -21.67
CA ASP A 55 -4.15 14.58 -21.31
C ASP A 55 -4.53 13.69 -20.11
N LEU A 56 -3.55 13.08 -19.45
CA LEU A 56 -3.80 12.23 -18.29
C LEU A 56 -4.32 13.04 -17.10
N THR A 57 -5.24 12.41 -16.39
CA THR A 57 -5.77 12.82 -15.10
C THR A 57 -5.04 12.08 -13.99
N PHE A 58 -4.80 12.73 -12.86
CA PHE A 58 -4.26 12.04 -11.70
C PHE A 58 -5.23 10.94 -11.23
N ALA A 59 -4.73 9.71 -11.15
CA ALA A 59 -5.40 8.65 -10.42
C ALA A 59 -5.02 8.74 -8.94
N ALA A 60 -5.92 8.31 -8.06
CA ALA A 60 -5.49 7.91 -6.72
C ALA A 60 -4.53 6.72 -6.86
N HIS A 61 -3.54 6.63 -5.98
CA HIS A 61 -2.85 5.37 -5.76
C HIS A 61 -3.49 4.70 -4.56
N ASP A 62 -3.63 3.37 -4.61
CA ASP A 62 -4.32 2.61 -3.56
C ASP A 62 -3.86 3.03 -2.17
N ASP A 63 -4.84 3.21 -1.28
CA ASP A 63 -4.66 3.53 0.12
C ASP A 63 -3.58 2.62 0.72
N SER A 64 -2.52 3.23 1.25
CA SER A 64 -1.37 2.54 1.85
C SER A 64 -1.68 1.72 3.11
N GLY A 65 -2.95 1.41 3.36
CA GLY A 65 -3.45 0.64 4.51
C GLY A 65 -4.21 -0.66 4.16
N ARG A 66 -4.45 -0.97 2.87
CA ARG A 66 -5.26 -2.13 2.44
C ARG A 66 -4.43 -3.26 1.82
N ASP A 67 -3.20 -3.43 2.29
CA ASP A 67 -2.28 -4.48 1.83
C ASP A 67 -2.32 -5.67 2.79
N CYS A 68 -2.56 -6.87 2.25
CA CYS A 68 -2.59 -8.13 2.98
C CYS A 68 -1.16 -8.64 3.30
N ASN A 69 -0.35 -7.78 3.90
CA ASN A 69 1.09 -7.97 4.05
C ASN A 69 1.46 -8.87 5.24
N TRP A 70 1.15 -10.16 5.14
CA TRP A 70 1.45 -11.13 6.19
C TRP A 70 2.95 -11.27 6.48
N GLY A 71 3.82 -10.95 5.51
CA GLY A 71 5.28 -10.93 5.71
C GLY A 71 5.73 -9.93 6.77
N ARG A 72 5.07 -8.76 6.86
CA ARG A 72 5.33 -7.80 7.95
C ARG A 72 4.87 -8.33 9.31
N ILE A 73 3.78 -9.09 9.34
CA ILE A 73 3.27 -9.74 10.56
C ILE A 73 4.27 -10.80 11.02
N ALA A 74 4.69 -11.70 10.13
CA ALA A 74 5.71 -12.71 10.42
C ALA A 74 7.03 -12.09 10.93
N ALA A 75 7.49 -11.00 10.31
CA ALA A 75 8.68 -10.28 10.76
C ALA A 75 8.53 -9.66 12.16
N ALA A 76 7.32 -9.26 12.57
CA ALA A 76 7.04 -8.79 13.92
C ALA A 76 7.01 -9.95 14.93
N LEU A 77 6.39 -11.08 14.57
CA LEU A 77 6.40 -12.29 15.39
C LEU A 77 7.83 -12.77 15.65
N GLY A 78 8.70 -12.79 14.65
CA GLY A 78 10.12 -13.14 14.81
C GLY A 78 10.92 -12.23 15.76
N LYS A 79 10.38 -11.05 16.12
CA LYS A 79 10.99 -10.09 17.05
C LYS A 79 10.35 -10.12 18.44
N CYS A 80 9.37 -10.99 18.70
CA CYS A 80 8.60 -10.98 19.95
C CYS A 80 9.36 -11.53 21.16
N GLY A 81 10.53 -12.16 20.94
CA GLY A 81 11.36 -12.72 22.01
C GLY A 81 10.86 -14.06 22.58
N VAL A 82 9.79 -14.63 22.02
CA VAL A 82 9.31 -15.98 22.31
C VAL A 82 10.04 -16.98 21.41
N ALA A 83 10.43 -18.14 21.95
CA ALA A 83 10.99 -19.23 21.16
C ALA A 83 9.85 -20.03 20.50
N PHE A 84 9.88 -20.14 19.18
CA PHE A 84 8.96 -20.94 18.36
C PHE A 84 9.67 -21.35 17.06
N ASP A 85 9.15 -22.38 16.38
CA ASP A 85 9.60 -22.75 15.05
C ASP A 85 8.81 -21.95 14.01
N GLN A 86 9.51 -21.32 13.05
CA GLN A 86 8.87 -20.55 11.99
C GLN A 86 8.03 -21.45 11.07
N ASP A 87 8.42 -22.73 10.93
CA ASP A 87 7.76 -23.69 10.06
C ASP A 87 6.43 -24.19 10.65
N ASP A 88 6.12 -23.84 11.91
CA ASP A 88 4.83 -24.12 12.56
C ASP A 88 3.87 -22.91 12.49
N VAL A 89 4.32 -21.76 11.99
CA VAL A 89 3.54 -20.51 12.04
C VAL A 89 2.38 -20.53 11.05
N SER A 90 1.21 -20.11 11.51
CA SER A 90 0.02 -19.87 10.69
C SER A 90 -0.53 -18.47 10.91
N ILE A 91 -0.89 -17.77 9.84
CA ILE A 91 -1.45 -16.41 9.91
C ILE A 91 -2.73 -16.35 9.06
N ASP A 92 -3.77 -15.76 9.64
CA ASP A 92 -5.01 -15.38 8.96
C ASP A 92 -5.22 -13.87 9.06
N ILE A 93 -5.62 -13.27 7.96
CA ILE A 93 -6.05 -11.87 7.91
C ILE A 93 -7.52 -11.87 7.49
N MET A 94 -8.38 -11.30 8.33
CA MET A 94 -9.83 -11.24 8.11
C MET A 94 -10.44 -12.63 7.83
N GLY A 95 -9.94 -13.65 8.55
CA GLY A 95 -10.34 -15.06 8.39
C GLY A 95 -9.88 -15.72 7.08
N MET A 96 -9.03 -15.04 6.30
CA MET A 96 -8.42 -15.59 5.09
C MET A 96 -7.04 -16.15 5.42
N PRO A 97 -6.75 -17.42 5.08
CA PRO A 97 -5.42 -17.99 5.27
C PRO A 97 -4.41 -17.35 4.33
N VAL A 98 -3.36 -16.76 4.90
CA VAL A 98 -2.29 -16.09 4.14
C VAL A 98 -0.92 -16.71 4.35
N CYS A 99 -0.74 -17.38 5.50
CA CYS A 99 0.46 -18.16 5.81
C CYS A 99 0.08 -19.46 6.50
N ARG A 100 0.68 -20.57 6.08
CA ARG A 100 0.58 -21.89 6.73
C ARG A 100 1.95 -22.54 6.69
N GLU A 101 2.33 -23.16 7.80
CA GLU A 101 3.62 -23.84 7.95
C GLU A 101 4.80 -22.92 7.57
N GLY A 102 4.74 -21.64 7.99
CA GLY A 102 5.73 -20.63 7.65
C GLY A 102 5.79 -20.18 6.18
N LEU A 103 4.92 -20.73 5.32
CA LEU A 103 4.92 -20.51 3.88
C LEU A 103 3.69 -19.75 3.39
N THR A 104 3.85 -19.09 2.25
CA THR A 104 2.77 -18.34 1.59
C THR A 104 1.62 -19.27 1.20
N VAL A 105 0.40 -18.87 1.54
CA VAL A 105 -0.83 -19.44 0.97
C VAL A 105 -1.32 -18.51 -0.13
N ALA A 106 -1.62 -19.04 -1.30
CA ALA A 106 -2.25 -18.25 -2.35
C ALA A 106 -3.67 -17.86 -1.93
N PHE A 107 -4.01 -16.59 -2.09
CA PHE A 107 -5.33 -16.05 -1.77
C PHE A 107 -5.80 -15.10 -2.87
N ASP A 108 -7.10 -14.80 -2.86
CA ASP A 108 -7.74 -13.90 -3.82
C ASP A 108 -7.55 -12.44 -3.35
N GLU A 109 -6.77 -11.67 -4.11
CA GLU A 109 -6.45 -10.28 -3.81
C GLU A 109 -7.68 -9.36 -3.91
N ASP A 110 -8.60 -9.62 -4.85
CA ASP A 110 -9.83 -8.83 -5.00
C ASP A 110 -10.74 -9.05 -3.79
N GLU A 111 -10.83 -10.29 -3.31
CA GLU A 111 -11.54 -10.60 -2.07
C GLU A 111 -10.85 -9.98 -0.85
N ALA A 112 -9.51 -9.98 -0.79
CA ALA A 112 -8.79 -9.33 0.30
C ALA A 112 -9.10 -7.83 0.35
N LEU A 113 -9.06 -7.15 -0.80
CA LEU A 113 -9.41 -5.72 -0.93
C LEU A 113 -10.84 -5.45 -0.47
N ARG A 114 -11.82 -6.29 -0.86
CA ARG A 114 -13.20 -6.18 -0.37
C ARG A 114 -13.29 -6.30 1.14
N ARG A 115 -12.55 -7.25 1.75
CA ARG A 115 -12.59 -7.41 3.22
C ARG A 115 -11.94 -6.24 3.95
N PHE A 116 -10.94 -5.57 3.35
CA PHE A 116 -10.35 -4.35 3.89
C PHE A 116 -11.30 -3.16 3.92
N GLU A 117 -12.48 -3.24 3.27
CA GLU A 117 -13.54 -2.23 3.43
C GLU A 117 -14.27 -2.31 4.78
N ASN A 118 -14.09 -3.40 5.53
CA ASN A 118 -14.66 -3.53 6.86
C ASN A 118 -13.98 -2.57 7.86
N THR A 119 -14.74 -2.10 8.84
CA THR A 119 -14.24 -1.20 9.88
C THR A 119 -13.31 -1.88 10.88
N GLU A 120 -13.35 -3.21 10.98
CA GLU A 120 -12.52 -4.00 11.87
C GLU A 120 -11.73 -5.05 11.07
N ILE A 121 -10.41 -5.02 11.23
CA ILE A 121 -9.48 -5.95 10.58
C ILE A 121 -8.96 -6.92 11.63
N THR A 122 -9.41 -8.17 11.57
CA THR A 122 -8.89 -9.21 12.46
C THR A 122 -7.62 -9.82 11.90
N ILE A 123 -6.58 -9.91 12.72
CA ILE A 123 -5.36 -10.67 12.43
C ILE A 123 -5.26 -11.79 13.45
N TRP A 124 -5.19 -13.03 12.98
CA TRP A 124 -4.94 -14.20 13.80
C TRP A 124 -3.56 -14.76 13.48
N ALA A 125 -2.73 -14.97 14.49
CA ALA A 125 -1.42 -15.57 14.33
C ALA A 125 -1.23 -16.68 15.37
N ASP A 126 -0.96 -17.89 14.88
CA ASP A 126 -0.62 -19.05 15.67
C ASP A 126 0.88 -19.36 15.48
N LEU A 127 1.60 -19.49 16.60
CA LEU A 127 3.03 -19.79 16.62
C LEU A 127 3.33 -21.29 16.68
N GLY A 128 2.33 -22.14 16.87
CA GLY A 128 2.52 -23.58 17.08
C GLY A 128 3.28 -23.94 18.37
N ALA A 129 3.54 -22.97 19.25
CA ALA A 129 4.46 -23.11 20.39
C ALA A 129 3.78 -23.44 21.73
N GLY A 130 2.50 -23.84 21.72
CA GLY A 130 1.76 -24.22 22.92
C GLY A 130 0.31 -23.73 22.93
N THR A 131 -0.24 -23.53 24.12
CA THR A 131 -1.68 -23.19 24.34
C THR A 131 -1.91 -21.78 24.88
N GLY A 132 -0.85 -20.98 25.04
CA GLY A 132 -0.98 -19.60 25.48
C GLY A 132 -1.57 -18.71 24.38
N SER A 133 -2.43 -17.77 24.76
CA SER A 133 -3.07 -16.83 23.82
C SER A 133 -3.21 -15.44 24.44
N ALA A 134 -3.14 -14.41 23.61
CA ALA A 134 -3.43 -13.03 24.00
C ALA A 134 -4.13 -12.30 22.86
N THR A 135 -4.91 -11.27 23.19
CA THR A 135 -5.58 -10.40 22.21
C THR A 135 -5.20 -8.95 22.49
N VAL A 136 -4.85 -8.22 21.44
CA VAL A 136 -4.51 -6.79 21.48
C VAL A 136 -5.38 -6.06 20.48
N TRP A 137 -5.86 -4.88 20.86
CA TRP A 137 -6.57 -3.97 19.98
C TRP A 137 -5.65 -2.81 19.61
N THR A 138 -5.63 -2.47 18.34
CA THR A 138 -4.84 -1.35 17.81
C THR A 138 -5.54 -0.77 16.59
N CYS A 139 -4.98 0.28 16.00
CA CYS A 139 -5.48 0.88 14.77
C CYS A 139 -4.34 1.05 13.77
N ASP A 140 -4.70 1.37 12.54
CA ASP A 140 -3.76 1.77 11.51
C ASP A 140 -3.07 3.09 11.88
N LEU A 141 -1.90 3.32 11.26
CA LEU A 141 -1.17 4.58 11.36
C LEU A 141 -1.46 5.39 10.10
N ALA A 142 -2.53 6.17 10.13
CA ALA A 142 -2.95 7.03 9.02
C ALA A 142 -2.08 8.30 8.89
N HIS A 143 -2.03 8.87 7.69
CA HIS A 143 -1.36 10.14 7.42
C HIS A 143 -1.89 11.29 8.31
N ASP A 144 -3.20 11.29 8.56
CA ASP A 144 -3.85 12.31 9.40
C ASP A 144 -3.32 12.29 10.83
N TYR A 145 -2.98 11.12 11.37
CA TYR A 145 -2.35 11.03 12.69
C TYR A 145 -1.02 11.81 12.70
N VAL A 146 -0.21 11.67 11.66
CA VAL A 146 1.08 12.38 11.52
C VAL A 146 0.85 13.89 11.39
N SER A 147 -0.14 14.31 10.60
CA SER A 147 -0.46 15.72 10.40
C SER A 147 -0.93 16.39 11.70
N ILE A 148 -1.89 15.77 12.40
CA ILE A 148 -2.42 16.26 13.67
C ILE A 148 -1.33 16.39 14.74
N ASN A 149 -0.40 15.42 14.79
CA ASN A 149 0.63 15.37 15.82
C ASN A 149 1.96 16.02 15.42
N GLY A 150 2.15 16.37 14.16
CA GLY A 150 3.35 17.03 13.64
C GLY A 150 3.31 18.55 13.76
N ASP A 151 2.12 19.15 13.67
CA ASP A 151 1.93 20.59 13.55
C ASP A 151 1.71 21.32 14.89
N TYR A 152 2.01 20.67 16.03
CA TYR A 152 1.86 21.29 17.36
C TYR A 152 2.70 22.56 17.58
N ARG A 153 3.67 22.87 16.70
CA ARG A 153 4.61 23.99 16.87
C ARG A 153 4.83 24.85 15.61
N SER A 154 3.99 24.69 14.59
CA SER A 154 4.04 25.53 13.37
C SER A 154 3.26 26.82 13.51
#